data_AF-A0A7J4EFD4-F1
#
_entry.id   AF-A0A7J4EFD4-F1
#
_cell.length_a   1.000
_cell.length_b   1.000
_cell.length_c   1.000
_cell.angle_alpha   90.00
_cell.angle_beta   90.00
_cell.angle_gamma   90.00
#
_symmetry.space_group_name_H-M   'P 1'
#
loop_
_entity.id
_entity.type
_entity.pdbx_description
1 polymer ?
#
loop_
_entity_poly.entity_id
_entity_poly.type
_entity_poly.pdbx_seq_one_letter_code
_entity_poly.pdbx_strand_id
1 'polypeptide(L)'
;MDERAVSQLVGLIIVLAIESTVVASALYVTSVYVDSRVKQLGVLQAQGVVNSVANAVTEVAAVGRLFPNMTYSQIISIPVKIGNRCYYLELTTNAVYANSTDGSIEVNSTTYKVEDLDLGGRVFVSSEEVEVVYENGGVILRQTRG
;
A
#
# COMPACT_ATOMS: atom_id res chain seq x y z
N MET A 1 -13.91 -45.83 -44.05
CA MET A 1 -14.05 -44.90 -42.90
C MET A 1 -15.19 -43.97 -43.22
N ASP A 2 -16.09 -43.74 -42.27
CA ASP A 2 -17.26 -42.87 -42.47
C ASP A 2 -16.82 -41.40 -42.35
N GLU A 3 -16.75 -40.69 -43.48
CA GLU A 3 -16.31 -39.30 -43.56
C GLU A 3 -17.17 -38.36 -42.69
N ARG A 4 -18.44 -38.71 -42.46
CA ARG A 4 -19.33 -37.95 -41.57
C ARG A 4 -18.90 -38.04 -40.12
N ALA A 5 -18.50 -39.22 -39.66
CA ALA A 5 -18.00 -39.42 -38.30
C ALA A 5 -16.68 -38.66 -38.07
N VAL A 6 -15.79 -38.66 -39.07
CA VAL A 6 -14.54 -37.89 -39.03
C VAL A 6 -14.82 -36.39 -38.99
N SER A 7 -15.75 -35.90 -39.82
CA SER A 7 -16.14 -34.48 -39.82
C SER A 7 -16.77 -34.02 -38.50
N GLN A 8 -17.58 -34.87 -37.85
CA GLN A 8 -18.17 -34.56 -36.54
C GLN A 8 -17.10 -34.49 -35.44
N LEU A 9 -16.14 -35.42 -35.46
CA LEU A 9 -14.99 -35.41 -34.54
C LEU A 9 -14.13 -34.16 -34.71
N VAL A 10 -13.80 -33.79 -35.95
CA VAL A 10 -13.04 -32.56 -36.24
C VAL A 10 -13.81 -31.32 -35.79
N GLY A 11 -15.11 -31.25 -36.07
CA GLY A 11 -15.96 -30.16 -35.60
C GLY A 11 -15.99 -30.03 -34.07
N LEU A 12 -16.12 -31.15 -33.35
CA LEU A 12 -16.10 -31.17 -31.89
C LEU A 12 -14.76 -30.68 -31.33
N ILE A 13 -13.64 -31.13 -31.90
CA ILE A 13 -12.30 -30.71 -31.48
C ILE A 13 -12.13 -29.19 -31.66
N ILE A 14 -12.58 -28.65 -32.79
CA ILE A 14 -12.51 -27.21 -33.08
C ILE A 14 -13.37 -26.43 -32.09
N VAL A 15 -14.59 -26.87 -31.80
CA VAL A 15 -15.47 -26.20 -30.83
C VAL A 15 -14.84 -26.20 -29.43
N LEU A 16 -14.32 -27.34 -28.97
CA LEU A 16 -13.63 -27.43 -27.69
C LEU A 16 -12.39 -26.51 -27.62
N ALA A 17 -11.63 -26.42 -28.72
CA ALA A 17 -10.48 -25.52 -28.81
C ALA A 17 -10.91 -24.05 -28.70
N ILE A 18 -11.98 -23.65 -29.39
CA ILE A 18 -12.53 -22.29 -29.31
C ILE A 18 -13.04 -22.01 -27.89
N GLU A 19 -13.85 -22.89 -27.31
CA GLU A 19 -14.38 -22.73 -25.95
C GLU A 19 -13.27 -22.60 -24.92
N SER A 20 -12.25 -23.46 -24.98
CA SER A 20 -11.12 -23.39 -24.05
C SER A 20 -10.37 -22.05 -24.15
N THR A 21 -10.22 -21.51 -25.35
CA THR A 21 -9.57 -20.21 -25.58
C THR A 21 -10.42 -19.07 -25.03
N VAL A 22 -11.74 -19.11 -25.23
CA VAL A 22 -12.66 -18.11 -24.69
C VAL A 22 -12.63 -18.13 -23.16
N VAL A 23 -12.66 -19.31 -22.53
CA VAL A 23 -12.59 -19.44 -21.07
C VAL A 23 -11.26 -18.93 -20.54
N ALA A 24 -10.13 -19.32 -21.15
CA ALA A 24 -8.81 -18.85 -20.75
C ALA A 24 -8.69 -17.31 -20.87
N SER A 25 -9.20 -16.74 -21.96
CA SER A 25 -9.22 -15.30 -22.17
C SER A 25 -10.10 -14.58 -21.14
N ALA A 26 -11.28 -15.12 -20.83
CA ALA A 26 -12.16 -14.57 -19.81
C ALA A 26 -11.49 -14.56 -18.43
N LEU A 27 -10.86 -15.68 -18.03
CA LEU A 27 -10.12 -15.77 -16.76
C LEU A 27 -8.99 -14.75 -16.69
N TYR A 28 -8.24 -14.57 -17.79
CA TYR A 28 -7.18 -13.58 -17.85
C TYR A 28 -7.70 -12.15 -17.69
N VAL A 29 -8.73 -11.77 -18.45
CA VAL A 29 -9.34 -10.43 -18.37
C VAL A 29 -9.91 -10.18 -16.97
N THR A 30 -10.59 -11.16 -16.38
CA THR A 30 -11.10 -11.06 -15.02
C THR A 30 -9.96 -10.88 -14.01
N SER A 31 -8.87 -11.63 -14.13
CA SER A 31 -7.71 -11.49 -13.24
C SER A 31 -7.11 -10.08 -13.30
N VAL A 32 -6.91 -9.55 -14.51
CA VAL A 32 -6.38 -8.18 -14.70
C VAL A 32 -7.35 -7.14 -14.14
N TYR A 33 -8.65 -7.32 -14.35
CA TYR A 33 -9.66 -6.40 -13.82
C TYR A 33 -9.69 -6.41 -12.29
N VAL A 34 -9.68 -7.59 -11.67
CA VAL A 34 -9.66 -7.74 -10.21
C VAL A 34 -8.39 -7.10 -9.63
N ASP A 35 -7.22 -7.36 -10.20
CA ASP A 35 -5.96 -6.75 -9.73
C ASP A 35 -5.99 -5.22 -9.82
N SER A 36 -6.53 -4.67 -10.91
CA SER A 36 -6.71 -3.22 -11.08
C SER A 36 -7.62 -2.63 -9.99
N ARG A 37 -8.73 -3.31 -9.64
CA ARG A 37 -9.63 -2.85 -8.57
C ARG A 37 -8.99 -2.94 -7.20
N VAL A 38 -8.25 -4.01 -6.93
CA VAL A 38 -7.49 -4.18 -5.69
C VAL A 38 -6.43 -3.08 -5.56
N LYS A 39 -5.73 -2.73 -6.64
CA LYS A 39 -4.79 -1.62 -6.69
C LYS A 39 -5.46 -0.28 -6.40
N GLN A 40 -6.61 0.01 -7.01
CA GLN A 40 -7.36 1.26 -6.76
C GLN A 40 -7.77 1.38 -5.29
N LEU A 41 -8.29 0.30 -4.70
CA LEU A 41 -8.60 0.27 -3.27
C LEU A 41 -7.35 0.42 -2.40
N GLY A 42 -6.24 -0.19 -2.81
CA GLY A 42 -4.94 -0.05 -2.15
C GLY A 42 -4.43 1.39 -2.14
N VAL A 43 -4.62 2.16 -3.21
CA VAL A 43 -4.30 3.60 -3.26
C VAL A 43 -5.14 4.38 -2.23
N LEU A 44 -6.44 4.09 -2.12
CA LEU A 44 -7.32 4.76 -1.14
C LEU A 44 -6.93 4.40 0.30
N GLN A 45 -6.64 3.12 0.56
CA GLN A 45 -6.14 2.66 1.86
C GLN A 45 -4.83 3.35 2.21
N ALA A 46 -3.87 3.37 1.29
CA ALA A 46 -2.58 4.00 1.48
C ALA A 46 -2.73 5.50 1.72
N GLN A 47 -3.65 6.19 1.03
CA GLN A 47 -3.92 7.61 1.25
C GLN A 47 -4.45 7.85 2.67
N GLY A 48 -5.34 7.00 3.16
CA GLY A 48 -5.82 7.05 4.55
C GLY A 48 -4.68 6.89 5.56
N VAL A 49 -3.77 5.94 5.31
CA VAL A 49 -2.58 5.72 6.14
C VAL A 49 -1.67 6.93 6.17
N VAL A 50 -1.23 7.44 5.01
CA VAL A 50 -0.30 8.59 4.97
C VAL A 50 -0.91 9.84 5.58
N ASN A 51 -2.23 10.07 5.42
CA ASN A 51 -2.90 11.19 6.06
C ASN A 51 -2.93 11.04 7.59
N SER A 52 -3.23 9.83 8.08
CA SER A 52 -3.25 9.59 9.53
C SER A 52 -1.87 9.74 10.16
N VAL A 53 -0.82 9.25 9.48
CA VAL A 53 0.56 9.38 9.94
C VAL A 53 1.04 10.83 9.83
N ALA A 54 0.71 11.55 8.76
CA ALA A 54 1.08 12.97 8.61
C ALA A 54 0.43 13.86 9.68
N ASN A 55 -0.83 13.58 10.04
CA ASN A 55 -1.50 14.27 11.15
C ASN A 55 -0.79 13.99 12.47
N ALA A 56 -0.43 12.73 12.74
CA ALA A 56 0.31 12.34 13.94
C ALA A 56 1.69 13.00 14.01
N VAL A 57 2.42 13.06 12.89
CA VAL A 57 3.71 13.79 12.79
C VAL A 57 3.52 15.27 13.12
N THR A 58 2.46 15.90 12.61
CA THR A 58 2.16 17.31 12.86
C THR A 58 1.83 17.56 14.33
N GLU A 59 1.03 16.68 14.94
CA GLU A 59 0.66 16.76 16.37
C GLU A 59 1.88 16.54 17.28
N VAL A 60 2.64 15.46 17.05
CA VAL A 60 3.85 15.10 17.80
C VAL A 60 4.90 16.21 17.69
N ALA A 61 5.08 16.79 16.50
CA ALA A 61 5.95 17.94 16.29
C ALA A 61 5.48 19.19 17.08
N ALA A 62 4.19 19.49 17.05
CA ALA A 62 3.63 20.63 17.77
C ALA A 62 3.83 20.49 19.29
N VAL A 63 3.59 19.29 19.85
CA VAL A 63 3.84 18.99 21.26
C VAL A 63 5.33 19.09 21.58
N GLY A 64 6.20 18.51 20.75
CA GLY A 64 7.64 18.57 20.93
C GLY A 64 8.19 20.00 20.96
N ARG A 65 7.65 20.90 20.14
CA ARG A 65 8.01 22.34 20.17
C ARG A 65 7.61 23.04 21.46
N LEU A 66 6.45 22.68 22.04
CA LEU A 66 6.00 23.23 23.31
C LEU A 66 6.82 22.70 24.49
N PHE A 67 7.36 21.48 24.35
CA PHE A 67 8.07 20.78 25.42
C PHE A 67 9.35 20.09 24.90
N PRO A 68 10.40 20.86 24.54
CA PRO A 68 11.57 20.34 23.83
C PRO A 68 12.41 19.32 24.62
N ASN A 69 12.24 19.27 25.94
CA ASN A 69 12.95 18.34 26.82
C ASN A 69 12.13 17.07 27.13
N MET A 70 10.97 16.87 26.50
CA MET A 70 10.13 15.69 26.70
C MET A 70 10.14 14.79 25.48
N THR A 71 10.09 13.49 25.72
CA THR A 71 9.75 12.49 24.71
C THR A 71 8.24 12.36 24.65
N TYR A 72 7.66 12.48 23.45
CA TYR A 72 6.24 12.29 23.22
C TYR A 72 6.06 11.37 22.02
N SER A 73 5.23 10.33 22.15
CA SER A 73 4.93 9.43 21.05
C SER A 73 3.44 9.13 20.92
N GLN A 74 3.05 8.78 19.71
CA GLN A 74 1.70 8.40 19.34
C GLN A 74 1.77 7.12 18.52
N ILE A 75 0.95 6.14 18.90
CA ILE A 75 0.80 4.88 18.15
C ILE A 75 -0.39 5.03 17.22
N ILE A 76 -0.17 4.73 15.94
CA ILE A 76 -1.17 4.82 14.88
C ILE A 76 -1.45 3.41 14.36
N SER A 77 -2.71 3.00 14.43
CA SER A 77 -3.15 1.74 13.83
C SER A 77 -3.19 1.87 12.31
N ILE A 78 -2.52 0.95 11.63
CA ILE A 78 -2.38 0.90 10.17
C ILE A 78 -2.59 -0.54 9.69
N PRO A 79 -3.09 -0.77 8.47
CA PRO A 79 -3.19 -2.12 7.94
C PRO A 79 -1.79 -2.67 7.64
N VAL A 80 -1.58 -3.98 7.80
CA VAL A 80 -0.32 -4.66 7.43
C VAL A 80 -0.09 -4.66 5.92
N LYS A 81 -1.17 -4.56 5.13
CA LYS A 81 -1.13 -4.55 3.66
C LYS A 81 -2.04 -3.48 3.07
N ILE A 82 -1.64 -2.91 1.94
CA ILE A 82 -2.45 -2.01 1.12
C ILE A 82 -2.73 -2.70 -0.22
N GLY A 83 -4.00 -2.86 -0.59
CA GLY A 83 -4.34 -3.58 -1.83
C GLY A 83 -3.71 -4.97 -1.91
N ASN A 84 -3.68 -5.70 -0.79
CA ASN A 84 -3.01 -7.01 -0.64
C ASN A 84 -1.49 -7.02 -0.88
N ARG A 85 -0.83 -5.87 -0.82
CA ARG A 85 0.62 -5.72 -1.04
C ARG A 85 1.31 -5.25 0.24
N CYS A 86 2.49 -5.80 0.51
CA CYS A 86 3.38 -5.30 1.56
C CYS A 86 3.90 -3.93 1.15
N TYR A 87 4.12 -3.05 2.12
CA TYR A 87 4.52 -1.67 1.87
C TYR A 87 5.45 -1.15 2.97
N TYR A 88 6.07 -0.02 2.70
CA TYR A 88 6.83 0.73 3.68
C TYR A 88 6.33 2.16 3.77
N LEU A 89 6.50 2.74 4.95
CA LEU A 89 6.31 4.16 5.21
C LEU A 89 7.68 4.85 5.21
N GLU A 90 7.75 6.02 4.62
CA GLU A 90 8.95 6.85 4.63
C GLU A 90 8.58 8.28 4.99
N LEU A 91 9.17 8.78 6.07
CA LEU A 91 9.06 10.16 6.48
C LEU A 91 10.25 10.93 5.91
N THR A 92 9.96 11.93 5.09
CA THR A 92 10.93 12.91 4.60
C THR A 92 10.71 14.25 5.30
N THR A 93 11.54 15.24 4.95
CA THR A 93 11.47 16.61 5.49
C THR A 93 10.10 17.29 5.32
N ASN A 94 9.28 16.85 4.36
CA ASN A 94 8.03 17.54 4.03
C ASN A 94 6.84 16.62 3.78
N ALA A 95 7.03 15.30 3.76
CA ALA A 95 5.96 14.38 3.44
C ALA A 95 6.15 13.01 4.09
N VAL A 96 5.02 12.32 4.25
CA VAL A 96 4.97 10.89 4.53
C VAL A 96 4.59 10.19 3.24
N TYR A 97 5.39 9.20 2.84
CA TYR A 97 5.14 8.34 1.70
C TYR A 97 4.69 6.96 2.17
N ALA A 98 3.76 6.36 1.43
CA ALA A 98 3.46 4.94 1.51
C ALA A 98 3.70 4.30 0.14
N ASN A 99 4.63 3.36 0.11
CA ASN A 99 5.08 2.70 -1.11
C ASN A 99 4.94 1.19 -0.96
N SER A 100 4.17 0.57 -1.84
CA SER A 100 4.17 -0.88 -1.95
C SER A 100 5.56 -1.36 -2.37
N THR A 101 6.00 -2.49 -1.81
CA THR A 101 7.31 -3.11 -2.06
C THR A 101 7.57 -3.48 -3.52
N ASP A 102 6.51 -3.66 -4.32
CA ASP A 102 6.59 -3.91 -5.76
C ASP A 102 6.47 -2.64 -6.62
N GLY A 103 6.37 -1.46 -5.99
CA GLY A 103 6.25 -0.16 -6.66
C GLY A 103 4.92 0.09 -7.36
N SER A 104 3.92 -0.79 -7.22
CA SER A 104 2.64 -0.63 -7.90
C SER A 104 1.75 0.48 -7.31
N ILE A 105 1.88 0.76 -6.01
CA ILE A 105 1.17 1.80 -5.26
C ILE A 105 2.20 2.74 -4.64
N GLU A 106 2.07 4.03 -4.95
CA GLU A 106 2.85 5.12 -4.37
C GLU A 106 1.88 6.27 -4.08
N VAL A 107 1.83 6.69 -2.82
CA VAL A 107 1.05 7.85 -2.37
C VAL A 107 1.85 8.62 -1.33
N ASN A 108 1.51 9.90 -1.18
CA ASN A 108 2.10 10.73 -0.15
C ASN A 108 1.09 11.69 0.46
N SER A 109 1.46 12.24 1.61
CA SER A 109 0.77 13.35 2.25
C SER A 109 1.79 14.30 2.85
N THR A 110 1.53 15.60 2.74
CA THR A 110 2.42 16.64 3.27
C THR A 110 2.35 16.67 4.79
N THR A 111 3.49 16.83 5.45
CA THR A 111 3.56 17.13 6.88
C THR A 111 3.41 18.64 7.15
N TYR A 112 2.87 19.38 6.18
CA TYR A 112 2.69 20.84 6.20
C TYR A 112 3.98 21.63 6.41
N LYS A 113 5.12 21.04 6.07
CA LYS A 113 6.45 21.56 6.37
C LYS A 113 6.53 21.97 7.84
N VAL A 114 6.76 20.97 8.69
CA VAL A 114 7.24 21.21 10.03
C VAL A 114 8.68 21.79 9.91
N GLU A 115 8.79 23.04 9.44
CA GLU A 115 10.05 23.76 9.27
C GLU A 115 10.73 23.81 10.65
N ASP A 116 12.03 23.53 10.73
CA ASP A 116 12.84 23.52 11.98
C ASP A 116 12.89 22.22 12.81
N LEU A 117 12.31 21.10 12.36
CA LEU A 117 12.50 19.80 13.02
C LEU A 117 13.13 18.78 12.06
N ASP A 118 14.06 17.98 12.58
CA ASP A 118 14.61 16.83 11.86
C ASP A 118 13.53 15.77 11.72
N LEU A 119 13.01 15.60 10.50
CA LEU A 119 12.07 14.54 10.14
C LEU A 119 12.80 13.41 9.44
N GLY A 120 12.59 12.18 9.87
CA GLY A 120 13.19 11.04 9.19
C GLY A 120 12.67 9.69 9.66
N GLY A 121 12.98 8.67 8.89
CA GLY A 121 12.68 7.29 9.24
C GLY A 121 11.94 6.58 8.13
N ARG A 122 12.35 5.33 7.91
CA ARG A 122 11.68 4.41 6.99
C ARG A 122 11.32 3.15 7.78
N VAL A 123 10.05 2.77 7.71
CA VAL A 123 9.52 1.60 8.41
C VAL A 123 8.88 0.67 7.38
N PHE A 124 9.39 -0.56 7.30
CA PHE A 124 8.71 -1.63 6.57
C PHE A 124 7.58 -2.17 7.44
N VAL A 125 6.34 -2.04 6.96
CA VAL A 125 5.18 -2.38 7.79
C VAL A 125 5.04 -3.89 7.88
N SER A 126 5.18 -4.42 9.09
CA SER A 126 4.93 -5.83 9.42
C SER A 126 4.02 -6.01 10.64
N SER A 127 3.54 -4.91 11.22
CA SER A 127 2.61 -4.84 12.36
C SER A 127 1.42 -3.96 11.99
N GLU A 128 0.33 -4.07 12.75
CA GLU A 128 -0.86 -3.22 12.58
C GLU A 128 -0.70 -1.83 13.19
N GLU A 129 0.52 -1.46 13.57
CA GLU A 129 0.82 -0.27 14.34
C GLU A 129 2.17 0.32 13.91
N VAL A 130 2.21 1.64 13.87
CA VAL A 130 3.44 2.43 13.73
C VAL A 130 3.48 3.48 14.83
N GLU A 131 4.65 3.69 15.40
CA GLU A 131 4.89 4.73 16.39
C GLU A 131 5.51 5.96 15.71
N VAL A 132 4.92 7.13 15.98
CA VAL A 132 5.47 8.43 15.63
C VAL A 132 5.99 9.03 16.93
N VAL A 133 7.29 9.31 17.03
CA VAL A 133 7.90 9.80 18.27
C VAL A 133 8.70 11.07 18.03
N TYR A 134 8.53 12.03 18.93
CA TYR A 134 9.41 13.17 19.10
C TYR A 134 10.47 12.84 20.13
N GLU A 135 11.73 12.90 19.73
CA GLU A 135 12.89 12.77 20.61
C GLU A 135 14.08 13.54 20.06
N ASN A 136 14.96 14.05 20.94
CA ASN A 136 16.21 14.72 20.56
C ASN A 136 16.04 15.86 19.54
N GLY A 137 14.91 16.58 19.56
CA GLY A 137 14.66 17.68 18.63
C GLY A 137 14.19 17.25 17.23
N GLY A 138 13.85 15.97 17.02
CA GLY A 138 13.36 15.45 15.75
C GLY A 138 12.12 14.57 15.92
N VAL A 139 11.42 14.32 14.81
CA VAL A 139 10.31 13.35 14.74
C VAL A 139 10.74 12.18 13.87
N ILE A 140 10.57 10.98 14.41
CA ILE A 140 10.94 9.74 13.73
C ILE A 140 9.80 8.72 13.69
N LEU A 141 9.77 7.95 12.60
CA LEU A 141 8.90 6.78 12.49
C LEU A 141 9.61 5.55 13.06
N ARG A 142 8.90 4.80 13.90
CA ARG A 142 9.33 3.54 14.48
C ARG A 142 8.26 2.48 14.29
N GLN A 143 8.71 1.24 14.19
CA GLN A 143 7.80 0.12 14.27
C GLN A 143 7.61 -0.28 15.73
N THR A 144 6.35 -0.47 16.16
CA THR A 144 6.08 -1.07 17.46
C THR A 144 6.49 -2.55 17.43
N ARG A 145 7.17 -3.01 18.47
CA ARG A 145 7.45 -4.45 18.63
C ARG A 145 6.14 -5.14 19.00
N GLY A 146 5.65 -5.99 18.10
CA GLY A 146 4.66 -7.02 18.44
C GLY A 146 5.24 -8.08 19.37
#